data_AF-A0AAD0UBI7-F1
#
_entry.id   AF-A0AAD0UBI7-F1
#
_cell.length_a   1.000
_cell.length_b   1.000
_cell.length_c   1.000
_cell.angle_alpha   90.00
_cell.angle_beta   90.00
_cell.angle_gamma   90.00
#
_symmetry.space_group_name_H-M   'P 1'
#
loop_
_entity.id
_entity.type
_entity.pdbx_description
1 polymer ?
#
loop_
_entity_poly.entity_id
_entity_poly.type
_entity_poly.pdbx_seq_one_letter_code
_entity_poly.pdbx_strand_id
1 'polypeptide(L)'
;MFARLHSPYYIFAPAYATHTEEALLLHRLCHALNLWGEEAYVTDEGSTALRTPRLTQELINAHLAAGRNPIVIYAGSVDGNPLSALNVVRYQLQPGQTARAGEFPLAWRADLADAGVPLLELPLVPDATFAARRDQLARQLDDFILASQRRFNAPAAAMTTAAAPLAAPAAAAAKRKKRLVVYSVESTWSPCPQIRLIRPFAHLKDEWELVWGIQNGKLQSDYLADADLILLHRYTPGLMSLDVLRTIFSSSIPIIYESDDLLNDIPADHPEAQQGAAWKSGIEFSVKHAKAVVVSTEFLAAKYRELNAQVHVLPNYIDFDLFYRPVPQHQNPDGRINIGLLGSSIQPSNFALVDQALRALVERYGARLHIDFVGWECPQGWAGHPLTTFHTFVHQYVDYAAQLRQWNWDIALIPLASDQYNQCKSYIKWLDYSAAGIASIFSDVSVYNQVVTHDVTGLLMPNSSQAWLDAITQLIESPEKRHALAAAGQQEVREGFDLAAKAVHYNEVYSRCLKA
;
A
#
# COMPACT_ATOMS: atom_id res chain seq x y z
N MET A 1 -23.64 13.77 1.61
CA MET A 1 -23.03 14.59 0.54
C MET A 1 -21.54 14.46 0.71
N PHE A 2 -20.93 13.50 0.00
CA PHE A 2 -19.50 13.16 0.16
C PHE A 2 -18.63 14.33 -0.30
N ALA A 3 -17.48 14.53 0.35
CA ALA A 3 -16.45 15.45 -0.15
C ALA A 3 -16.14 15.08 -1.62
N ARG A 4 -15.96 16.08 -2.49
CA ARG A 4 -15.51 15.82 -3.87
C ARG A 4 -14.18 15.07 -3.79
N LEU A 5 -14.16 13.84 -4.28
CA LEU A 5 -12.93 13.06 -4.45
C LEU A 5 -12.03 13.86 -5.41
N HIS A 6 -10.78 14.11 -5.01
CA HIS A 6 -9.82 14.80 -5.87
C HIS A 6 -9.70 14.12 -7.23
N SER A 7 -9.53 14.91 -8.29
CA SER A 7 -9.37 14.36 -9.64
C SER A 7 -8.04 13.62 -9.76
N PRO A 8 -8.01 12.36 -10.26
CA PRO A 8 -6.77 11.61 -10.40
C PRO A 8 -5.88 12.22 -11.50
N TYR A 9 -4.57 12.10 -11.36
CA TYR A 9 -3.59 12.55 -12.36
C TYR A 9 -3.20 11.39 -13.29
N TYR A 10 -3.41 11.56 -14.60
CA TYR A 10 -2.90 10.63 -15.60
C TYR A 10 -1.74 11.29 -16.33
N ILE A 11 -0.56 10.71 -16.23
CA ILE A 11 0.67 11.27 -16.76
C ILE A 11 1.05 10.48 -18.00
N PHE A 12 0.88 11.11 -19.15
CA PHE A 12 1.25 10.54 -20.44
C PHE A 12 2.77 10.60 -20.60
N ALA A 13 3.44 9.55 -20.12
CA ALA A 13 4.88 9.43 -20.07
C ALA A 13 5.32 8.19 -20.84
N PRO A 14 6.46 8.25 -21.57
CA PRO A 14 7.13 7.06 -22.07
C PRO A 14 7.53 6.12 -20.92
N ALA A 15 7.74 4.84 -21.24
CA ALA A 15 8.25 3.86 -20.28
C ALA A 15 9.52 4.37 -19.57
N TYR A 16 9.63 4.13 -18.26
CA TYR A 16 10.78 4.61 -17.46
C TYR A 16 12.13 4.09 -18.01
N ALA A 17 12.14 2.86 -18.54
CA ALA A 17 13.32 2.20 -19.11
C ALA A 17 13.92 2.90 -20.34
N THR A 18 13.19 3.84 -20.95
CA THR A 18 13.71 4.64 -22.07
C THR A 18 14.81 5.61 -21.66
N HIS A 19 14.91 5.94 -20.36
CA HIS A 19 15.91 6.85 -19.77
C HIS A 19 16.02 8.22 -20.47
N THR A 20 14.98 8.66 -21.17
CA THR A 20 14.92 10.02 -21.73
C THR A 20 14.71 11.03 -20.60
N GLU A 21 15.21 12.24 -20.78
CA GLU A 21 15.00 13.32 -19.79
C GLU A 21 13.52 13.54 -19.49
N GLU A 22 12.67 13.48 -20.52
CA GLU A 22 11.21 13.56 -20.43
C GLU A 22 10.61 12.43 -19.59
N ALA A 23 10.99 11.17 -19.85
CA ALA A 23 10.53 10.03 -19.06
C ALA A 23 10.96 10.17 -17.60
N LEU A 24 12.23 10.50 -17.33
CA LEU A 24 12.74 10.63 -15.97
C LEU A 24 12.00 11.73 -15.19
N LEU A 25 11.71 12.88 -15.81
CA LEU A 25 11.01 13.99 -15.18
C LEU A 25 9.54 13.66 -14.88
N LEU A 26 8.81 13.09 -15.85
CA LEU A 26 7.40 12.76 -15.67
C LEU A 26 7.19 11.63 -14.65
N HIS A 27 8.09 10.65 -14.60
CA HIS A 27 8.06 9.62 -13.57
C HIS A 27 8.40 10.19 -12.19
N ARG A 28 9.35 11.13 -12.08
CA ARG A 28 9.61 11.84 -10.81
C ARG A 28 8.41 12.68 -10.36
N LEU A 29 7.71 13.32 -11.28
CA LEU A 29 6.47 14.05 -11.00
C LEU A 29 5.38 13.09 -10.47
N CYS A 30 5.15 11.98 -11.16
CA CYS A 30 4.20 10.95 -10.73
C CYS A 30 4.52 10.42 -9.32
N HIS A 31 5.79 10.13 -9.06
CA HIS A 31 6.27 9.71 -7.76
C HIS A 31 6.00 10.73 -6.67
N ALA A 32 6.32 12.00 -6.93
CA ALA A 32 6.15 13.07 -5.96
C ALA A 32 4.67 13.30 -5.64
N LEU A 33 3.79 13.33 -6.65
CA LEU A 33 2.34 13.40 -6.47
C LEU A 33 1.83 12.26 -5.56
N ASN A 34 2.25 11.02 -5.82
CA ASN A 34 1.87 9.87 -5.00
C ASN A 34 2.41 9.94 -3.56
N LEU A 35 3.61 10.51 -3.34
CA LEU A 35 4.13 10.76 -2.00
C LEU A 35 3.35 11.84 -1.24
N TRP A 36 2.74 12.79 -1.96
CA TRP A 36 1.90 13.84 -1.38
C TRP A 36 0.44 13.43 -1.12
N GLY A 37 0.10 12.18 -1.43
CA GLY A 37 -1.24 11.64 -1.23
C GLY A 37 -2.19 11.88 -2.40
N GLU A 38 -1.70 12.42 -3.51
CA GLU A 38 -2.46 12.48 -4.76
C GLU A 38 -2.49 11.10 -5.43
N GLU A 39 -3.53 10.86 -6.22
CA GLU A 39 -3.66 9.63 -7.01
C GLU A 39 -3.11 9.87 -8.42
N ALA A 40 -1.88 9.43 -8.68
CA ALA A 40 -1.18 9.70 -9.94
C ALA A 40 -0.68 8.43 -10.64
N TYR A 41 -0.88 8.32 -11.94
CA TYR A 41 -0.53 7.17 -12.76
C TYR A 41 0.26 7.56 -14.00
N VAL A 42 1.14 6.68 -14.49
CA VAL A 42 1.79 6.83 -15.81
C VAL A 42 1.11 5.96 -16.86
N THR A 43 1.04 6.40 -18.11
CA THR A 43 0.36 5.65 -19.18
C THR A 43 1.10 4.40 -19.65
N ASP A 44 2.42 4.38 -19.46
CA ASP A 44 3.31 3.32 -19.90
C ASP A 44 3.99 2.63 -18.69
N GLU A 45 4.97 1.76 -18.93
CA GLU A 45 5.67 1.05 -17.86
C GLU A 45 6.34 2.00 -16.84
N GLY A 46 5.95 1.80 -15.58
CA GLY A 46 6.46 2.50 -14.40
C GLY A 46 7.93 2.25 -14.10
N SER A 47 8.45 2.99 -13.14
CA SER A 47 9.74 2.73 -12.52
C SER A 47 9.56 1.74 -11.38
N THR A 48 10.52 0.84 -11.20
CA THR A 48 10.60 0.00 -10.00
C THR A 48 11.23 0.71 -8.81
N ALA A 49 11.89 1.86 -9.04
CA ALA A 49 12.57 2.65 -8.01
C ALA A 49 11.73 3.85 -7.52
N LEU A 50 10.66 4.20 -8.23
CA LEU A 50 9.79 5.33 -7.95
C LEU A 50 8.34 4.86 -7.86
N ARG A 51 7.50 5.50 -7.02
CA ARG A 51 6.04 5.24 -6.98
C ARG A 51 5.35 5.77 -8.26
N THR A 52 5.46 5.04 -9.36
CA THR A 52 4.83 5.41 -10.63
C THR A 52 3.92 4.29 -11.14
N PRO A 53 2.76 4.08 -10.50
CA PRO A 53 1.85 3.02 -10.90
C PRO A 53 1.35 3.26 -12.32
N ARG A 54 1.18 2.17 -13.08
CA ARG A 54 0.68 2.23 -14.45
C ARG A 54 -0.83 2.48 -14.46
N LEU A 55 -1.29 3.33 -15.37
CA LEU A 55 -2.70 3.56 -15.66
C LEU A 55 -3.25 2.38 -16.47
N THR A 56 -4.26 1.71 -15.93
CA THR A 56 -4.93 0.58 -16.57
C THR A 56 -6.33 0.95 -17.04
N GLN A 57 -6.91 0.14 -17.94
CA GLN A 57 -8.27 0.37 -18.41
C GLN A 57 -9.30 0.19 -17.28
N GLU A 58 -9.03 -0.71 -16.33
CA GLU A 58 -9.86 -0.94 -15.15
C GLU A 58 -9.92 0.31 -14.27
N LEU A 59 -8.78 0.96 -14.02
CA LEU A 59 -8.71 2.21 -13.26
C LEU A 59 -9.46 3.34 -13.96
N ILE A 60 -9.32 3.44 -15.29
CA ILE A 60 -10.08 4.40 -16.10
C ILE A 60 -11.58 4.16 -15.93
N ASN A 61 -12.03 2.91 -16.05
CA ASN A 61 -13.44 2.55 -15.91
C ASN A 61 -13.96 2.83 -14.48
N ALA A 62 -13.16 2.56 -13.45
CA ALA A 62 -13.50 2.83 -12.05
C ALA A 62 -13.66 4.34 -11.80
N HIS A 63 -12.74 5.16 -12.32
CA HIS A 63 -12.82 6.61 -12.22
C HIS A 63 -14.04 7.16 -12.95
N LEU A 64 -14.34 6.67 -14.16
CA LEU A 64 -15.54 7.03 -14.91
C LEU A 64 -16.82 6.66 -14.17
N ALA A 65 -16.91 5.45 -13.63
CA ALA A 65 -18.06 5.00 -12.85
C ALA A 65 -18.27 5.83 -11.57
N ALA A 66 -17.18 6.32 -10.97
CA ALA A 66 -17.22 7.22 -9.82
C ALA A 66 -17.47 8.69 -10.20
N GLY A 67 -17.63 9.02 -11.48
CA GLY A 67 -17.77 10.40 -11.97
C GLY A 67 -16.53 11.27 -11.75
N ARG A 68 -15.35 10.66 -11.61
CA ARG A 68 -14.06 11.33 -11.36
C ARG A 68 -13.36 11.59 -12.67
N ASN A 69 -13.35 12.85 -13.11
CA ASN A 69 -12.67 13.25 -14.33
C ASN A 69 -11.17 13.44 -14.07
N PRO A 70 -10.27 12.73 -14.79
CA PRO A 70 -8.84 12.84 -14.56
C PRO A 70 -8.29 14.19 -15.01
N ILE A 71 -7.19 14.62 -14.39
CA ILE A 71 -6.28 15.66 -14.88
C ILE A 71 -5.21 14.95 -15.68
N VAL A 72 -5.20 15.13 -17.00
CA VAL A 72 -4.26 14.44 -17.88
C VAL A 72 -3.09 15.36 -18.21
N ILE A 73 -1.88 14.93 -17.83
CA ILE A 73 -0.62 15.62 -18.07
C ILE A 73 0.04 15.01 -19.30
N TYR A 74 0.18 15.79 -20.36
CA TYR A 74 0.93 15.40 -21.55
C TYR A 74 2.29 16.07 -21.56
N ALA A 75 3.32 15.34 -21.97
CA ALA A 75 4.58 15.94 -22.33
C ALA A 75 4.43 16.87 -23.55
N GLY A 76 5.29 17.88 -23.66
CA GLY A 76 5.30 18.82 -24.77
C GLY A 76 5.61 18.18 -26.12
N SER A 77 6.22 17.00 -26.13
CA SER A 77 6.46 16.17 -27.31
C SER A 77 5.20 15.47 -27.85
N VAL A 78 4.12 15.41 -27.05
CA VAL A 78 2.91 14.64 -27.39
C VAL A 78 1.93 15.51 -28.17
N ASP A 79 1.61 15.08 -29.38
CA ASP A 79 0.63 15.75 -30.24
C ASP A 79 -0.82 15.49 -29.81
N GLY A 80 -1.59 16.57 -29.64
CA GLY A 80 -3.03 16.50 -29.39
C GLY A 80 -3.41 15.87 -28.06
N ASN A 81 -4.68 15.52 -27.90
CA ASN A 81 -5.26 14.98 -26.68
C ASN A 81 -5.61 13.49 -26.89
N PRO A 82 -4.63 12.57 -26.91
CA PRO A 82 -4.84 11.17 -27.30
C PRO A 82 -5.78 10.41 -26.36
N LEU A 83 -5.94 10.85 -25.11
CA LEU A 83 -6.90 10.24 -24.17
C LEU A 83 -8.28 10.92 -24.22
N SER A 84 -8.49 11.87 -25.14
CA SER A 84 -9.73 12.65 -25.26
C SER A 84 -10.19 13.21 -23.91
N ALA A 85 -9.23 13.60 -23.07
CA ALA A 85 -9.48 14.02 -21.71
C ALA A 85 -10.12 15.40 -21.63
N LEU A 86 -11.03 15.58 -20.67
CA LEU A 86 -11.68 16.87 -20.44
C LEU A 86 -10.73 17.88 -19.80
N ASN A 87 -9.86 17.43 -18.90
CA ASN A 87 -8.91 18.27 -18.18
C ASN A 87 -7.50 17.98 -18.66
N VAL A 88 -6.90 18.91 -19.40
CA VAL A 88 -5.57 18.70 -20.02
C VAL A 88 -4.56 19.72 -19.50
N VAL A 89 -3.41 19.21 -19.06
CA VAL A 89 -2.20 19.95 -18.67
C VAL A 89 -1.07 19.57 -19.63
N ARG A 90 -0.33 20.56 -20.12
CA ARG A 90 0.85 20.37 -20.98
C ARG A 90 2.11 20.65 -20.19
N TYR A 91 2.97 19.64 -20.07
CA TYR A 91 4.28 19.71 -19.45
C TYR A 91 5.35 20.04 -20.51
N GLN A 92 5.77 21.29 -20.59
CA GLN A 92 6.65 21.80 -21.64
C GLN A 92 8.12 21.74 -21.22
N LEU A 93 8.97 21.17 -22.09
CA LEU A 93 10.41 20.97 -21.85
C LEU A 93 11.32 21.93 -22.64
N GLN A 94 10.81 22.62 -23.67
CA GLN A 94 11.61 23.49 -24.55
C GLN A 94 10.92 24.84 -24.87
N PRO A 95 11.69 25.93 -25.10
CA PRO A 95 11.14 27.21 -25.54
C PRO A 95 10.42 27.15 -26.88
N GLY A 96 9.33 27.93 -27.02
CA GLY A 96 8.58 28.11 -28.27
C GLY A 96 7.41 27.14 -28.48
N GLN A 97 7.20 26.18 -27.58
CA GLN A 97 5.99 25.36 -27.59
C GLN A 97 4.81 26.17 -27.04
N THR A 98 3.78 26.41 -27.85
CA THR A 98 2.55 27.10 -27.42
C THR A 98 1.48 26.07 -27.04
N ALA A 99 0.88 26.22 -25.86
CA ALA A 99 -0.29 25.43 -25.50
C ALA A 99 -1.45 25.74 -26.46
N ARG A 100 -2.21 24.71 -26.83
CA ARG A 100 -3.36 24.87 -27.74
C ARG A 100 -4.53 25.51 -26.96
N ALA A 101 -5.45 26.17 -27.69
CA ALA A 101 -6.61 26.81 -27.07
C ALA A 101 -7.42 25.80 -26.22
N GLY A 102 -7.55 26.07 -24.92
CA GLY A 102 -8.25 25.21 -23.95
C GLY A 102 -7.33 24.35 -23.06
N GLU A 103 -6.03 24.25 -23.39
CA GLU A 103 -5.04 23.50 -22.60
C GLU A 103 -4.36 24.40 -21.56
N PHE A 104 -3.94 23.83 -20.43
CA PHE A 104 -3.17 24.55 -19.42
C PHE A 104 -1.66 24.31 -19.63
N PRO A 105 -0.87 25.31 -20.06
CA PRO A 105 0.58 25.19 -20.13
C PRO A 105 1.18 25.13 -18.72
N LEU A 106 2.19 24.29 -18.54
CA LEU A 106 3.11 24.32 -17.40
C LEU A 106 4.52 24.09 -17.94
N ALA A 107 5.45 25.01 -17.68
CA ALA A 107 6.77 24.97 -18.29
C ALA A 107 7.90 24.66 -17.30
N TRP A 108 8.93 24.02 -17.85
CA TRP A 108 10.23 23.68 -17.26
C TRP A 108 11.32 24.63 -17.80
N ARG A 109 11.76 25.66 -17.03
CA ARG A 109 13.12 26.31 -17.06
C ARG A 109 13.16 27.72 -16.45
N ALA A 110 14.34 28.11 -15.98
CA ALA A 110 14.67 29.41 -15.37
C ALA A 110 14.65 30.63 -16.32
N ASP A 111 14.52 30.44 -17.64
CA ASP A 111 14.59 31.49 -18.66
C ASP A 111 13.36 31.55 -19.59
N LEU A 112 12.27 30.86 -19.25
CA LEU A 112 10.96 30.98 -19.91
C LEU A 112 10.09 32.03 -19.20
N ALA A 113 10.57 33.27 -19.17
CA ALA A 113 9.80 34.41 -18.71
C ALA A 113 9.10 35.09 -19.89
N ASP A 114 8.09 34.45 -20.48
CA ASP A 114 7.09 35.17 -21.25
C ASP A 114 5.73 34.46 -21.15
N ALA A 115 4.70 35.24 -20.80
CA ALA A 115 3.30 34.88 -20.62
C ALA A 115 2.91 34.17 -19.30
N GLY A 116 2.94 34.87 -18.16
CA GLY A 116 1.97 34.75 -17.05
C GLY A 116 1.56 33.36 -16.49
N VAL A 117 2.34 32.31 -16.76
CA VAL A 117 2.03 30.92 -16.41
C VAL A 117 2.90 30.50 -15.21
N PRO A 118 2.34 29.82 -14.18
CA PRO A 118 3.14 29.31 -13.07
C PRO A 118 4.13 28.24 -13.57
N LEU A 119 5.41 28.43 -13.27
CA LEU A 119 6.50 27.50 -13.63
C LEU A 119 6.77 26.52 -12.48
N LEU A 120 6.98 25.23 -12.80
CA LEU A 120 7.41 24.21 -11.84
C LEU A 120 8.90 23.90 -12.08
N GLU A 121 9.75 24.10 -11.06
CA GLU A 121 11.16 23.70 -11.08
C GLU A 121 11.38 22.40 -10.24
N LEU A 122 12.26 21.51 -10.73
CA LEU A 122 12.53 20.11 -10.40
C LEU A 122 14.05 20.01 -10.50
N PRO A 123 14.78 20.19 -9.39
CA PRO A 123 16.20 20.52 -9.41
C PRO A 123 17.02 19.53 -10.26
N LEU A 124 17.48 20.02 -11.41
CA LEU A 124 18.59 19.47 -12.19
C LEU A 124 19.60 20.63 -12.28
N VAL A 125 20.91 20.38 -12.02
CA VAL A 125 22.08 21.32 -11.90
C VAL A 125 22.31 22.02 -10.52
N PRO A 126 23.56 22.43 -10.14
CA PRO A 126 24.31 21.75 -9.08
C PRO A 126 24.66 22.59 -7.82
N ASP A 127 24.13 23.80 -7.61
CA ASP A 127 24.76 24.77 -6.67
C ASP A 127 23.98 25.17 -5.40
N ALA A 128 22.84 24.55 -5.07
CA ALA A 128 22.12 24.85 -3.80
C ALA A 128 22.29 23.74 -2.74
N THR A 129 22.10 24.02 -1.45
CA THR A 129 22.08 22.96 -0.41
C THR A 129 20.81 22.10 -0.55
N PHE A 130 20.92 20.79 -0.29
CA PHE A 130 19.83 19.80 -0.48
C PHE A 130 18.49 20.19 0.19
N ALA A 131 18.54 20.80 1.38
CA ALA A 131 17.34 21.22 2.12
C ALA A 131 16.58 22.36 1.41
N ALA A 132 17.29 23.39 0.92
CA ALA A 132 16.68 24.49 0.19
C ALA A 132 16.04 24.02 -1.13
N ARG A 133 16.69 23.06 -1.83
CA ARG A 133 16.15 22.43 -3.04
C ARG A 133 14.81 21.73 -2.77
N ARG A 134 14.74 20.96 -1.67
CA ARG A 134 13.53 20.22 -1.28
C ARG A 134 12.36 21.16 -0.97
N ASP A 135 12.61 22.24 -0.23
CA ASP A 135 11.54 23.15 0.21
C ASP A 135 11.03 24.07 -0.92
N GLN A 136 11.89 24.41 -1.89
CA GLN A 136 11.46 25.09 -3.13
C GLN A 136 10.62 24.16 -4.00
N LEU A 137 11.09 22.94 -4.23
CA LEU A 137 10.39 21.91 -4.99
C LEU A 137 9.00 21.61 -4.41
N ALA A 138 8.92 21.44 -3.09
CA ALA A 138 7.65 21.19 -2.40
C ALA A 138 6.64 22.33 -2.60
N ARG A 139 7.08 23.59 -2.53
CA ARG A 139 6.20 24.75 -2.77
C ARG A 139 5.70 24.82 -4.21
N GLN A 140 6.57 24.58 -5.19
CA GLN A 140 6.18 24.61 -6.59
C GLN A 140 5.21 23.47 -6.94
N LEU A 141 5.38 22.28 -6.33
CA LEU A 141 4.44 21.17 -6.49
C LEU A 141 3.10 21.42 -5.78
N ASP A 142 3.11 22.05 -4.61
CA ASP A 142 1.88 22.51 -3.95
C ASP A 142 1.10 23.49 -4.83
N ASP A 143 1.78 24.49 -5.40
CA ASP A 143 1.18 25.49 -6.27
C ASP A 143 0.63 24.84 -7.55
N PHE A 144 1.36 23.88 -8.12
CA PHE A 144 0.92 23.09 -9.26
C PHE A 144 -0.35 22.28 -8.97
N ILE A 145 -0.37 21.54 -7.86
CA ILE A 145 -1.52 20.73 -7.44
C ILE A 145 -2.72 21.65 -7.19
N LEU A 146 -2.53 22.76 -6.46
CA LEU A 146 -3.60 23.71 -6.16
C LEU A 146 -4.14 24.39 -7.41
N ALA A 147 -3.29 24.83 -8.33
CA ALA A 147 -3.71 25.49 -9.56
C ALA A 147 -4.51 24.52 -10.46
N SER A 148 -4.03 23.29 -10.61
CA SER A 148 -4.71 22.26 -11.39
C SER A 148 -6.05 21.90 -10.74
N GLN A 149 -6.08 21.52 -9.46
CA GLN A 149 -7.32 21.16 -8.77
C GLN A 149 -8.33 22.32 -8.72
N ARG A 150 -7.92 23.58 -8.46
CA ARG A 150 -8.86 24.73 -8.45
C ARG A 150 -9.50 24.99 -9.81
N ARG A 151 -8.71 24.92 -10.89
CA ARG A 151 -9.20 25.15 -12.25
C ARG A 151 -10.23 24.10 -12.66
N PHE A 152 -9.97 22.84 -12.32
CA PHE A 152 -10.80 21.72 -12.76
C PHE A 152 -11.97 21.41 -11.79
N ASN A 153 -11.90 21.87 -10.54
CA ASN A 153 -13.00 21.77 -9.56
C ASN A 153 -13.88 23.03 -9.47
N ALA A 154 -13.63 24.08 -10.27
CA ALA A 154 -14.44 25.29 -10.26
C ALA A 154 -15.93 24.96 -10.53
N PRO A 155 -16.89 25.47 -9.74
CA PRO A 155 -18.30 25.24 -9.98
C PRO A 155 -18.68 25.81 -11.35
N ALA A 156 -19.38 25.02 -12.16
CA ALA A 156 -20.05 25.51 -13.36
C ALA A 156 -20.94 26.69 -12.95
N ALA A 157 -20.74 27.85 -13.57
CA ALA A 157 -21.59 29.01 -13.36
C ALA A 157 -23.07 28.61 -13.56
N ALA A 158 -23.90 29.04 -12.63
CA ALA A 158 -25.27 28.59 -12.42
C ALA A 158 -26.13 28.61 -13.71
N MET A 159 -26.67 27.46 -14.08
CA MET A 159 -27.98 27.38 -14.74
C MET A 159 -29.01 26.99 -13.68
N THR A 160 -29.67 28.01 -13.15
CA THR A 160 -30.82 27.90 -12.26
C THR A 160 -32.00 27.24 -12.97
N THR A 161 -32.49 26.12 -12.46
CA THR A 161 -33.94 25.85 -12.46
C THR A 161 -34.33 25.32 -11.08
N ALA A 162 -35.24 26.04 -10.44
CA ALA A 162 -35.74 25.76 -9.11
C ALA A 162 -36.75 24.60 -9.15
N ALA A 163 -36.52 23.58 -8.33
CA ALA A 163 -37.55 22.64 -7.93
C ALA A 163 -37.66 22.71 -6.39
N ALA A 164 -38.88 22.97 -5.91
CA ALA A 164 -39.19 23.16 -4.50
C ALA A 164 -38.97 21.87 -3.68
N PRO A 165 -38.55 21.97 -2.40
CA PRO A 165 -38.32 20.79 -1.58
C PRO A 165 -39.65 20.20 -1.08
N LEU A 166 -39.84 18.90 -1.32
CA LEU A 166 -40.81 18.09 -0.60
C LEU A 166 -40.28 17.83 0.81
N ALA A 167 -41.10 18.12 1.81
CA ALA A 167 -40.77 17.96 3.22
C ALA A 167 -40.47 16.49 3.57
N ALA A 168 -39.26 16.24 4.07
CA ALA A 168 -38.88 14.95 4.65
C ALA A 168 -39.44 14.85 6.09
N PRO A 169 -39.89 13.66 6.53
CA PRO A 169 -40.38 13.48 7.89
C PRO A 169 -39.23 13.60 8.90
N ALA A 170 -39.55 14.10 10.09
CA ALA A 170 -38.61 14.37 11.16
C ALA A 170 -37.77 13.13 11.50
N ALA A 171 -36.47 13.20 11.20
CA ALA A 171 -35.51 12.17 11.54
C ALA A 171 -35.28 12.15 13.05
N ALA A 172 -35.42 10.97 13.66
CA ALA A 172 -34.91 10.71 15.00
C ALA A 172 -33.43 11.15 15.07
N ALA A 173 -33.05 11.84 16.16
CA ALA A 173 -31.70 12.39 16.32
C ALA A 173 -30.65 11.28 16.14
N ALA A 174 -29.91 11.32 15.02
CA ALA A 174 -28.87 10.36 14.73
C ALA A 174 -27.76 10.47 15.77
N LYS A 175 -27.37 9.33 16.35
CA LYS A 175 -26.22 9.23 17.27
C LYS A 175 -24.98 9.79 16.56
N ARG A 176 -24.28 10.74 17.19
CA ARG A 176 -23.02 11.30 16.65
C ARG A 176 -21.99 10.18 16.53
N LYS A 177 -21.36 10.06 15.35
CA LYS A 177 -20.25 9.13 15.11
C LYS A 177 -19.00 9.61 15.82
N LYS A 178 -18.18 8.67 16.32
CA LYS A 178 -16.86 8.97 16.87
C LYS A 178 -15.92 9.33 15.72
N ARG A 179 -15.16 10.42 15.83
CA ARG A 179 -14.24 10.89 14.78
C ARG A 179 -12.81 10.49 15.13
N LEU A 180 -12.22 9.66 14.27
CA LEU A 180 -10.83 9.24 14.34
C LEU A 180 -10.01 10.00 13.28
N VAL A 181 -9.15 10.91 13.73
CA VAL A 181 -8.24 11.65 12.85
C VAL A 181 -6.96 10.83 12.65
N VAL A 182 -6.66 10.44 11.42
CA VAL A 182 -5.53 9.58 11.06
C VAL A 182 -4.42 10.42 10.40
N TYR A 183 -3.25 10.44 11.02
CA TYR A 183 -2.03 10.96 10.40
C TYR A 183 -1.23 9.80 9.83
N SER A 184 -1.33 9.61 8.52
CA SER A 184 -0.51 8.67 7.76
C SER A 184 0.02 9.29 6.47
N VAL A 185 1.30 9.08 6.19
CA VAL A 185 1.90 9.37 4.87
C VAL A 185 1.70 8.22 3.87
N GLU A 186 1.14 7.10 4.32
CA GLU A 186 0.79 6.00 3.44
C GLU A 186 -0.51 6.29 2.71
N SER A 187 -0.51 6.04 1.41
CA SER A 187 -1.65 6.28 0.55
C SER A 187 -2.83 5.39 0.95
N THR A 188 -4.05 5.90 0.82
CA THR A 188 -5.25 5.16 1.23
C THR A 188 -5.48 3.87 0.43
N TRP A 189 -4.85 3.69 -0.72
CA TRP A 189 -4.92 2.46 -1.52
C TRP A 189 -3.84 1.42 -1.18
N SER A 190 -2.82 1.78 -0.38
CA SER A 190 -1.75 0.86 -0.03
C SER A 190 -2.22 -0.20 0.99
N PRO A 191 -1.52 -1.34 1.10
CA PRO A 191 -1.99 -2.47 1.92
C PRO A 191 -2.19 -2.12 3.39
N CYS A 192 -1.25 -1.41 4.04
CA CYS A 192 -1.33 -1.19 5.48
C CYS A 192 -2.56 -0.34 5.88
N PRO A 193 -2.80 0.85 5.29
CA PRO A 193 -4.05 1.59 5.53
C PRO A 193 -5.31 0.79 5.18
N GLN A 194 -5.30 -0.02 4.11
CA GLN A 194 -6.45 -0.84 3.72
C GLN A 194 -6.78 -1.89 4.78
N ILE A 195 -5.76 -2.65 5.22
CA ILE A 195 -5.89 -3.75 6.17
C ILE A 195 -6.21 -3.24 7.58
N ARG A 196 -5.50 -2.19 8.04
CA ARG A 196 -5.53 -1.74 9.45
C ARG A 196 -6.60 -0.70 9.74
N LEU A 197 -7.06 0.06 8.74
CA LEU A 197 -7.92 1.21 8.96
C LEU A 197 -9.14 1.21 8.03
N ILE A 198 -8.96 1.28 6.72
CA ILE A 198 -10.04 1.63 5.79
C ILE A 198 -11.11 0.54 5.72
N ARG A 199 -10.73 -0.71 5.45
CA ARG A 199 -11.72 -1.79 5.31
C ARG A 199 -12.37 -2.14 6.65
N PRO A 200 -11.64 -2.28 7.78
CA PRO A 200 -12.29 -2.51 9.06
C PRO A 200 -13.28 -1.41 9.45
N PHE A 201 -12.91 -0.14 9.28
CA PHE A 201 -13.79 0.98 9.62
C PHE A 201 -14.94 1.17 8.63
N ALA A 202 -14.85 0.63 7.40
CA ALA A 202 -16.00 0.58 6.49
C ALA A 202 -17.15 -0.29 7.07
N HIS A 203 -16.83 -1.36 7.79
CA HIS A 203 -17.82 -2.16 8.55
C HIS A 203 -18.32 -1.45 9.81
N LEU A 204 -17.61 -0.42 10.27
CA LEU A 204 -17.96 0.37 11.46
C LEU A 204 -18.47 1.78 11.13
N LYS A 205 -18.88 2.02 9.88
CA LYS A 205 -19.26 3.35 9.38
C LYS A 205 -20.36 4.05 10.16
N ASP A 206 -21.18 3.32 10.91
CA ASP A 206 -22.26 3.88 11.73
C ASP A 206 -21.80 4.28 13.14
N GLU A 207 -20.65 3.76 13.59
CA GLU A 207 -20.02 4.07 14.88
C GLU A 207 -18.86 5.06 14.74
N TRP A 208 -18.08 4.96 13.66
CA TRP A 208 -16.84 5.71 13.45
C TRP A 208 -16.83 6.46 12.12
N GLU A 209 -16.18 7.61 12.12
CA GLU A 209 -15.78 8.37 10.94
C GLU A 209 -14.26 8.49 10.92
N LEU A 210 -13.64 8.09 9.80
CA LEU A 210 -12.21 8.31 9.57
C LEU A 210 -12.00 9.67 8.89
N VAL A 211 -11.09 10.47 9.42
CA VAL A 211 -10.69 11.76 8.86
C VAL A 211 -9.18 11.74 8.64
N TRP A 212 -8.73 11.94 7.40
CA TRP A 212 -7.30 11.96 7.09
C TRP A 212 -6.70 13.32 7.42
N GLY A 213 -5.76 13.34 8.37
CA GLY A 213 -5.09 14.53 8.88
C GLY A 213 -3.91 15.00 8.02
N ILE A 214 -3.48 14.22 7.03
CA ILE A 214 -2.52 14.66 6.01
C ILE A 214 -3.28 14.83 4.70
N GLN A 215 -3.28 16.05 4.20
CA GLN A 215 -3.86 16.39 2.90
C GLN A 215 -2.83 17.22 2.15
N ASN A 216 -2.51 16.81 0.92
CA ASN A 216 -1.57 17.49 0.04
C ASN A 216 -0.21 17.69 0.73
N GLY A 217 0.30 16.64 1.39
CA GLY A 217 1.55 16.71 2.16
C GLY A 217 1.54 17.53 3.44
N LYS A 218 0.43 18.21 3.77
CA LYS A 218 0.35 19.13 4.90
C LYS A 218 -0.49 18.54 6.01
N LEU A 219 0.00 18.71 7.23
CA LEU A 219 -0.77 18.44 8.44
C LEU A 219 -1.93 19.42 8.51
N GLN A 220 -3.14 18.87 8.54
CA GLN A 220 -4.37 19.61 8.72
C GLN A 220 -4.75 19.56 10.19
N SER A 221 -5.18 20.70 10.73
CA SER A 221 -5.63 20.82 12.12
C SER A 221 -7.10 21.24 12.27
N ASP A 222 -7.74 21.65 11.19
CA ASP A 222 -9.10 22.23 11.20
C ASP A 222 -10.15 21.26 11.77
N TYR A 223 -9.91 19.96 11.66
CA TYR A 223 -10.80 18.89 12.10
C TYR A 223 -10.54 18.43 13.54
N LEU A 224 -9.51 18.96 14.21
CA LEU A 224 -9.12 18.53 15.55
C LEU A 224 -10.15 18.93 16.60
N ALA A 225 -10.82 20.08 16.44
CA ALA A 225 -11.82 20.57 17.41
C ALA A 225 -12.97 19.57 17.67
N ASP A 226 -13.28 18.74 16.67
CA ASP A 226 -14.34 17.74 16.73
C ASP A 226 -13.81 16.30 16.84
N ALA A 227 -12.50 16.12 16.95
CA ALA A 227 -11.88 14.80 16.98
C ALA A 227 -12.08 14.15 18.35
N ASP A 228 -12.48 12.88 18.35
CA ASP A 228 -12.56 12.07 19.57
C ASP A 228 -11.23 11.35 19.84
N LEU A 229 -10.46 11.04 18.80
CA LEU A 229 -9.19 10.32 18.88
C LEU A 229 -8.28 10.72 17.71
N ILE A 230 -6.98 10.83 17.97
CA ILE A 230 -5.94 11.01 16.95
C ILE A 230 -5.13 9.73 16.86
N LEU A 231 -4.83 9.27 15.65
CA LEU A 231 -3.94 8.15 15.38
C LEU A 231 -2.71 8.60 14.59
N LEU A 232 -1.53 8.30 15.12
CA LEU A 232 -0.25 8.41 14.41
C LEU A 232 0.09 7.03 13.84
N HIS A 233 0.13 6.91 12.51
CA HIS A 233 0.21 5.61 11.82
C HIS A 233 1.65 5.25 11.43
N ARG A 234 2.11 4.06 11.83
CA ARG A 234 3.36 3.40 11.41
C ARG A 234 4.59 4.32 11.48
N TYR A 235 5.28 4.57 10.36
CA TYR A 235 6.51 5.38 10.34
C TYR A 235 6.26 6.88 10.21
N THR A 236 5.00 7.31 10.04
CA THR A 236 4.61 8.72 9.91
C THR A 236 5.19 9.63 10.99
N PRO A 237 5.12 9.32 12.30
CA PRO A 237 5.75 10.16 13.32
C PRO A 237 7.27 10.22 13.21
N GLY A 238 7.91 9.18 12.65
CA GLY A 238 9.34 9.15 12.38
C GLY A 238 9.80 10.16 11.33
N LEU A 239 8.88 10.71 10.53
CA LEU A 239 9.16 11.77 9.55
C LEU A 239 9.01 13.18 10.11
N MET A 240 8.50 13.31 11.35
CA MET A 240 8.26 14.60 11.99
C MET A 240 9.41 14.96 12.92
N SER A 241 9.69 16.25 13.08
CA SER A 241 10.60 16.69 14.13
C SER A 241 9.98 16.47 15.50
N LEU A 242 10.83 16.30 16.53
CA LEU A 242 10.35 16.14 17.90
C LEU A 242 9.56 17.37 18.39
N ASP A 243 9.83 18.57 17.87
CA ASP A 243 9.08 19.78 18.23
C ASP A 243 7.66 19.77 17.64
N VAL A 244 7.51 19.27 16.41
CA VAL A 244 6.18 19.04 15.82
C VAL A 244 5.42 18.00 16.63
N LEU A 245 6.06 16.88 16.99
CA LEU A 245 5.42 15.86 17.83
C LEU A 245 5.03 16.43 19.20
N ARG A 246 5.90 17.16 19.90
CA ARG A 246 5.56 17.84 21.16
C ARG A 246 4.36 18.76 21.03
N THR A 247 4.25 19.47 19.90
CA THR A 247 3.11 20.33 19.61
C THR A 247 1.84 19.50 19.44
N ILE A 248 1.88 18.41 18.67
CA ILE A 248 0.74 17.50 18.50
C ILE A 248 0.30 16.93 19.86
N PHE A 249 1.25 16.43 20.65
CA PHE A 249 1.02 15.86 21.98
C PHE A 249 0.65 16.88 23.07
N SER A 250 0.70 18.19 22.78
CA SER A 250 0.13 19.22 23.66
C SER A 250 -1.38 19.36 23.54
N SER A 251 -1.99 18.70 22.54
CA SER A 251 -3.44 18.64 22.37
C SER A 251 -4.13 17.96 23.55
N SER A 252 -5.34 18.41 23.90
CA SER A 252 -6.21 17.74 24.87
C SER A 252 -6.90 16.49 24.32
N ILE A 253 -6.82 16.26 23.00
CA ILE A 253 -7.42 15.11 22.34
C ILE A 253 -6.54 13.89 22.58
N PRO A 254 -7.09 12.73 22.95
CA PRO A 254 -6.29 11.52 23.12
C PRO A 254 -5.59 11.13 21.82
N ILE A 255 -4.29 10.83 21.89
CA ILE A 255 -3.47 10.41 20.75
C ILE A 255 -3.02 8.98 20.98
N ILE A 256 -3.21 8.12 19.98
CA ILE A 256 -2.68 6.76 19.95
C ILE A 256 -1.64 6.59 18.85
N TYR A 257 -0.77 5.61 19.05
CA TYR A 257 0.14 5.12 18.02
C TYR A 257 -0.33 3.75 17.53
N GLU A 258 -0.27 3.50 16.22
CA GLU A 258 -0.63 2.20 15.65
C GLU A 258 0.44 1.72 14.66
N SER A 259 0.85 0.46 14.79
CA SER A 259 1.81 -0.16 13.88
C SER A 259 1.72 -1.69 13.87
N ASP A 260 2.01 -2.29 12.72
CA ASP A 260 1.99 -3.73 12.49
C ASP A 260 3.37 -4.35 12.19
N ASP A 261 4.44 -3.54 12.23
CA ASP A 261 5.85 -3.97 12.11
C ASP A 261 6.72 -3.28 13.17
N LEU A 262 7.89 -3.85 13.48
CA LEU A 262 8.88 -3.24 14.37
C LEU A 262 9.71 -2.16 13.64
N LEU A 263 9.10 -1.01 13.35
CA LEU A 263 9.66 0.03 12.47
C LEU A 263 10.75 0.91 13.13
N ASN A 264 10.92 0.83 14.44
CA ASN A 264 11.96 1.55 15.20
C ASN A 264 13.23 0.71 15.45
N ASP A 265 13.25 -0.54 15.00
CA ASP A 265 14.38 -1.48 15.16
C ASP A 265 14.48 -2.42 13.94
N ILE A 266 14.62 -1.83 12.76
CA ILE A 266 14.74 -2.55 11.49
C ILE A 266 16.17 -3.11 11.36
N PRO A 267 16.36 -4.41 11.03
CA PRO A 267 17.67 -5.03 10.85
C PRO A 267 18.50 -4.37 9.76
N ALA A 268 19.83 -4.39 9.91
CA ALA A 268 20.76 -3.72 8.98
C ALA A 268 20.76 -4.30 7.56
N ASP A 269 20.37 -5.56 7.39
CA ASP A 269 20.25 -6.25 6.10
C ASP A 269 18.87 -6.05 5.44
N HIS A 270 17.94 -5.34 6.09
CA HIS A 270 16.65 -4.99 5.50
C HIS A 270 16.79 -3.82 4.51
N PRO A 271 16.10 -3.82 3.36
CA PRO A 271 16.17 -2.74 2.37
C PRO A 271 15.83 -1.34 2.93
N GLU A 272 15.00 -1.30 3.98
CA GLU A 272 14.56 -0.06 4.63
C GLU A 272 15.39 0.33 5.87
N ALA A 273 16.50 -0.35 6.16
CA ALA A 273 17.28 -0.12 7.39
C ALA A 273 17.70 1.35 7.57
N GLN A 274 18.16 1.99 6.49
CA GLN A 274 18.62 3.38 6.53
C GLN A 274 17.47 4.34 6.83
N GLN A 275 16.30 4.17 6.19
CA GLN A 275 15.13 5.00 6.47
C GLN A 275 14.58 4.71 7.87
N GLY A 276 14.52 3.43 8.27
CA GLY A 276 14.12 2.99 9.61
C GLY A 276 14.89 3.66 10.73
N ALA A 277 16.22 3.77 10.58
CA ALA A 277 17.07 4.46 11.55
C ALA A 277 16.67 5.93 11.75
N ALA A 278 16.22 6.61 10.70
CA ALA A 278 15.74 8.00 10.79
C ALA A 278 14.37 8.10 11.48
N TRP A 279 13.51 7.07 11.37
CA TRP A 279 12.17 7.07 11.96
C TRP A 279 12.16 6.79 13.46
N LYS A 280 13.19 6.09 13.96
CA LYS A 280 13.28 5.59 15.33
C LYS A 280 12.88 6.60 16.39
N SER A 281 13.53 7.77 16.40
CA SER A 281 13.31 8.79 17.44
C SER A 281 11.88 9.31 17.48
N GLY A 282 11.25 9.53 16.32
CA GLY A 282 9.87 10.01 16.25
C GLY A 282 8.86 8.93 16.65
N ILE A 283 9.12 7.67 16.26
CA ILE A 283 8.31 6.52 16.68
C ILE A 283 8.40 6.33 18.19
N GLU A 284 9.60 6.22 18.76
CA GLU A 284 9.78 6.00 20.21
C GLU A 284 9.19 7.15 21.04
N PHE A 285 9.34 8.40 20.58
CA PHE A 285 8.67 9.53 21.20
C PHE A 285 7.15 9.35 21.19
N SER A 286 6.58 8.98 20.05
CA SER A 286 5.13 8.82 19.91
C SER A 286 4.60 7.65 20.75
N VAL A 287 5.28 6.51 20.73
CA VAL A 287 4.96 5.34 21.56
C VAL A 287 4.95 5.74 23.04
N LYS A 288 5.99 6.42 23.52
CA LYS A 288 6.12 6.80 24.95
C LYS A 288 5.04 7.78 25.43
N HIS A 289 4.58 8.69 24.57
CA HIS A 289 3.62 9.74 24.95
C HIS A 289 2.19 9.43 24.53
N ALA A 290 1.97 8.42 23.70
CA ALA A 290 0.65 7.97 23.31
C ALA A 290 -0.17 7.53 24.52
N LYS A 291 -1.46 7.83 24.49
CA LYS A 291 -2.44 7.33 25.45
C LYS A 291 -2.52 5.80 25.44
N ALA A 292 -2.44 5.22 24.24
CA ALA A 292 -2.36 3.80 24.02
C ALA A 292 -1.65 3.50 22.70
N VAL A 293 -1.15 2.27 22.58
CA VAL A 293 -0.47 1.75 21.40
C VAL A 293 -1.25 0.55 20.90
N VAL A 294 -1.58 0.53 19.61
CA VAL A 294 -2.28 -0.59 18.97
C VAL A 294 -1.31 -1.32 18.05
N VAL A 295 -1.21 -2.64 18.17
CA VAL A 295 -0.28 -3.47 17.39
C VAL A 295 -0.92 -4.73 16.83
N SER A 296 -0.32 -5.31 15.80
CA SER A 296 -0.83 -6.51 15.12
C SER A 296 -0.55 -7.83 15.86
N THR A 297 0.49 -7.91 16.68
CA THR A 297 0.96 -9.16 17.29
C THR A 297 1.37 -9.00 18.76
N GLU A 298 1.35 -10.10 19.52
CA GLU A 298 1.81 -10.12 20.91
C GLU A 298 3.32 -9.91 21.04
N PHE A 299 4.11 -10.38 20.05
CA PHE A 299 5.56 -10.14 20.02
C PHE A 299 5.88 -8.66 19.85
N LEU A 300 5.19 -7.97 18.94
CA LEU A 300 5.33 -6.52 18.78
C LEU A 300 4.82 -5.78 20.03
N ALA A 301 3.76 -6.28 20.67
CA ALA A 301 3.25 -5.73 21.92
C ALA A 301 4.30 -5.78 23.03
N ALA A 302 4.98 -6.92 23.19
CA ALA A 302 6.03 -7.09 24.19
C ALA A 302 7.12 -6.01 24.03
N LYS A 303 7.52 -5.70 22.78
CA LYS A 303 8.51 -4.65 22.50
C LYS A 303 8.03 -3.26 22.86
N TYR A 304 6.81 -2.88 22.46
CA TYR A 304 6.29 -1.55 22.81
C TYR A 304 5.85 -1.41 24.26
N ARG A 305 5.60 -2.51 24.99
CA ARG A 305 5.34 -2.47 26.44
C ARG A 305 6.53 -1.97 27.24
N GLU A 306 7.76 -2.09 26.71
CA GLU A 306 8.95 -1.51 27.32
C GLU A 306 8.91 0.04 27.33
N LEU A 307 8.13 0.64 26.43
CA LEU A 307 8.03 2.11 26.26
C LEU A 307 6.67 2.68 26.72
N ASN A 308 5.59 1.89 26.65
CA ASN A 308 4.24 2.29 27.03
C ASN A 308 3.47 1.13 27.66
N ALA A 309 2.88 1.33 28.85
CA ALA A 309 2.13 0.26 29.52
C ALA A 309 0.78 -0.08 28.86
N GLN A 310 0.18 0.87 28.12
CA GLN A 310 -1.13 0.73 27.48
C GLN A 310 -1.02 0.23 26.04
N VAL A 311 -0.66 -1.05 25.88
CA VAL A 311 -0.53 -1.68 24.56
C VAL A 311 -1.66 -2.68 24.34
N HIS A 312 -2.39 -2.51 23.24
CA HIS A 312 -3.49 -3.37 22.81
C HIS A 312 -3.10 -4.14 21.55
N VAL A 313 -3.28 -5.47 21.59
CA VAL A 313 -3.14 -6.31 20.40
C VAL A 313 -4.46 -6.34 19.64
N LEU A 314 -4.39 -6.00 18.36
CA LEU A 314 -5.47 -6.06 17.39
C LEU A 314 -4.93 -6.82 16.17
N PRO A 315 -5.19 -8.13 16.04
CA PRO A 315 -4.69 -8.93 14.93
C PRO A 315 -5.29 -8.51 13.58
N ASN A 316 -4.65 -8.95 12.50
CA ASN A 316 -5.17 -8.76 11.15
C ASN A 316 -6.31 -9.74 10.85
N TYR A 317 -7.32 -9.24 10.15
CA TYR A 317 -8.41 -10.01 9.56
C TYR A 317 -8.43 -9.74 8.06
N ILE A 318 -9.06 -10.62 7.30
CA ILE A 318 -9.05 -10.57 5.84
C ILE A 318 -10.43 -10.26 5.30
N ASP A 319 -10.48 -9.43 4.26
CA ASP A 319 -11.66 -9.35 3.39
C ASP A 319 -11.70 -10.63 2.55
N PHE A 320 -12.35 -11.67 3.08
CA PHE A 320 -12.25 -13.02 2.55
C PHE A 320 -12.67 -13.09 1.08
N ASP A 321 -13.78 -12.44 0.74
CA ASP A 321 -14.35 -12.47 -0.62
C ASP A 321 -13.45 -11.76 -1.65
N LEU A 322 -12.68 -10.75 -1.23
CA LEU A 322 -11.72 -10.09 -2.10
C LEU A 322 -10.61 -11.04 -2.58
N PHE A 323 -10.19 -11.97 -1.72
CA PHE A 323 -9.12 -12.93 -1.98
C PHE A 323 -9.62 -14.30 -2.44
N TYR A 324 -10.92 -14.56 -2.32
CA TYR A 324 -11.49 -15.88 -2.56
C TYR A 324 -11.22 -16.39 -3.98
N ARG A 325 -10.60 -17.58 -4.03
CA ARG A 325 -10.50 -18.43 -5.20
C ARG A 325 -10.81 -19.86 -4.77
N PRO A 326 -11.70 -20.59 -5.46
CA PRO A 326 -11.98 -21.98 -5.12
C PRO A 326 -10.69 -22.81 -5.11
N VAL A 327 -10.60 -23.74 -4.15
CA VAL A 327 -9.48 -24.70 -4.13
C VAL A 327 -9.53 -25.54 -5.42
N PRO A 328 -8.42 -25.65 -6.17
CA PRO A 328 -8.38 -26.45 -7.39
C PRO A 328 -8.79 -27.90 -7.12
N GLN A 329 -9.81 -28.39 -7.85
CA GLN A 329 -10.29 -29.79 -7.75
C GLN A 329 -9.52 -30.77 -8.63
N HIS A 330 -8.86 -30.27 -9.68
CA HIS A 330 -8.14 -31.08 -10.66
C HIS A 330 -6.72 -30.56 -10.84
N GLN A 331 -5.82 -31.46 -11.25
CA GLN A 331 -4.48 -31.08 -11.68
C GLN A 331 -4.58 -30.14 -12.88
N ASN A 332 -3.61 -29.22 -13.02
CA ASN A 332 -3.49 -28.42 -14.22
C ASN A 332 -3.49 -29.34 -15.46
N PRO A 333 -4.16 -28.97 -16.58
CA PRO A 333 -4.26 -29.84 -17.76
C PRO A 333 -2.90 -30.26 -18.35
N ASP A 334 -1.86 -29.46 -18.12
CA ASP A 334 -0.47 -29.70 -18.50
C ASP A 334 0.35 -30.47 -17.44
N GLY A 335 -0.25 -30.79 -16.28
CA GLY A 335 0.40 -31.44 -15.14
C GLY A 335 1.41 -30.55 -14.40
N ARG A 336 1.51 -29.27 -14.77
CA ARG A 336 2.46 -28.30 -14.20
C ARG A 336 2.06 -27.90 -12.79
N ILE A 337 3.04 -27.66 -11.93
CA ILE A 337 2.85 -27.17 -10.55
C ILE A 337 3.48 -25.78 -10.45
N ASN A 338 2.68 -24.79 -10.06
CA ASN A 338 3.10 -23.41 -9.88
C ASN A 338 3.42 -23.15 -8.40
N ILE A 339 4.66 -22.76 -8.12
CA ILE A 339 5.15 -22.42 -6.78
C ILE A 339 5.32 -20.91 -6.67
N GLY A 340 4.79 -20.30 -5.61
CA GLY A 340 4.86 -18.86 -5.38
C GLY A 340 5.65 -18.44 -4.16
N LEU A 341 6.44 -17.37 -4.30
CA LEU A 341 7.11 -16.68 -3.19
C LEU A 341 6.93 -15.17 -3.34
N LEU A 342 6.49 -14.50 -2.27
CA LEU A 342 6.14 -13.08 -2.32
C LEU A 342 6.77 -12.25 -1.19
N GLY A 343 7.17 -11.02 -1.52
CA GLY A 343 7.58 -9.97 -0.59
C GLY A 343 8.74 -10.43 0.29
N SER A 344 8.54 -10.42 1.61
CA SER A 344 9.60 -10.86 2.54
C SER A 344 10.10 -12.28 2.30
N SER A 345 9.32 -13.16 1.66
CA SER A 345 9.74 -14.55 1.37
C SER A 345 10.94 -14.62 0.43
N ILE A 346 11.15 -13.59 -0.40
CA ILE A 346 12.24 -13.52 -1.37
C ILE A 346 13.38 -12.59 -0.93
N GLN A 347 13.32 -12.04 0.28
CA GLN A 347 14.46 -11.32 0.88
C GLN A 347 15.63 -12.29 1.12
N PRO A 348 16.90 -11.85 1.02
CA PRO A 348 18.05 -12.76 1.02
C PRO A 348 18.10 -13.75 2.19
N SER A 349 17.89 -13.27 3.43
CA SER A 349 17.95 -14.11 4.64
C SER A 349 16.82 -15.14 4.70
N ASN A 350 15.62 -14.80 4.22
CA ASN A 350 14.48 -15.71 4.15
C ASN A 350 14.63 -16.68 2.98
N PHE A 351 14.99 -16.19 1.80
CA PHE A 351 15.11 -16.99 0.58
C PHE A 351 16.21 -18.05 0.67
N ALA A 352 17.30 -17.74 1.38
CA ALA A 352 18.39 -18.70 1.62
C ALA A 352 17.91 -20.02 2.24
N LEU A 353 16.78 -20.03 2.96
CA LEU A 353 16.19 -21.22 3.58
C LEU A 353 15.61 -22.20 2.56
N VAL A 354 15.25 -21.73 1.36
CA VAL A 354 14.57 -22.52 0.31
C VAL A 354 15.35 -22.61 -0.99
N ASP A 355 16.38 -21.77 -1.21
CA ASP A 355 17.11 -21.70 -2.48
C ASP A 355 17.64 -23.06 -2.95
N GLN A 356 18.36 -23.78 -2.07
CA GLN A 356 18.92 -25.09 -2.40
C GLN A 356 17.83 -26.13 -2.73
N ALA A 357 16.71 -26.11 -1.99
CA ALA A 357 15.58 -26.99 -2.25
C ALA A 357 14.96 -26.70 -3.63
N LEU A 358 14.72 -25.43 -3.95
CA LEU A 358 14.15 -25.02 -5.24
C LEU A 358 15.06 -25.41 -6.40
N ARG A 359 16.38 -25.26 -6.27
CA ARG A 359 17.35 -25.70 -7.31
C ARG A 359 17.26 -27.21 -7.56
N ALA A 360 17.29 -28.01 -6.49
CA ALA A 360 17.18 -29.47 -6.61
C ALA A 360 15.84 -29.90 -7.23
N LEU A 361 14.75 -29.21 -6.91
CA LEU A 361 13.42 -29.49 -7.46
C LEU A 361 13.34 -29.15 -8.94
N VAL A 362 13.90 -28.01 -9.34
CA VAL A 362 13.99 -27.60 -10.75
C VAL A 362 14.76 -28.63 -11.58
N GLU A 363 15.89 -29.12 -11.08
CA GLU A 363 16.66 -30.19 -11.73
C GLU A 363 15.86 -31.51 -11.82
N ARG A 364 15.14 -31.86 -10.75
CA ARG A 364 14.38 -33.11 -10.66
C ARG A 364 13.12 -33.14 -11.53
N TYR A 365 12.37 -32.05 -11.57
CA TYR A 365 11.03 -32.02 -12.19
C TYR A 365 10.97 -31.26 -13.52
N GLY A 366 11.98 -30.44 -13.84
CA GLY A 366 12.06 -29.70 -15.09
C GLY A 366 10.77 -28.93 -15.42
N ALA A 367 10.28 -29.06 -16.65
CA ALA A 367 9.10 -28.36 -17.16
C ALA A 367 7.79 -28.64 -16.40
N ARG A 368 7.75 -29.63 -15.50
CA ARG A 368 6.61 -29.86 -14.59
C ARG A 368 6.52 -28.78 -13.50
N LEU A 369 7.57 -28.00 -13.26
CA LEU A 369 7.56 -26.90 -12.29
C LEU A 369 7.65 -25.55 -12.95
N HIS A 370 6.94 -24.58 -12.36
CA HIS A 370 7.11 -23.17 -12.59
C HIS A 370 7.20 -22.44 -11.25
N ILE A 371 8.12 -21.48 -11.11
CA ILE A 371 8.29 -20.72 -9.87
C ILE A 371 8.08 -19.23 -10.14
N ASP A 372 7.10 -18.64 -9.48
CA ASP A 372 6.89 -17.20 -9.48
C ASP A 372 7.54 -16.56 -8.25
N PHE A 373 8.40 -15.58 -8.51
CA PHE A 373 8.93 -14.67 -7.51
C PHE A 373 8.22 -13.34 -7.63
N VAL A 374 7.69 -12.80 -6.53
CA VAL A 374 6.99 -11.53 -6.51
C VAL A 374 7.63 -10.61 -5.48
N GLY A 375 8.23 -9.50 -5.90
CA GLY A 375 8.81 -8.55 -4.96
C GLY A 375 9.72 -7.53 -5.64
N TRP A 376 10.67 -6.98 -4.88
CA TRP A 376 11.43 -5.79 -5.34
C TRP A 376 12.60 -6.24 -6.21
N GLU A 377 13.19 -7.37 -5.85
CA GLU A 377 14.37 -7.92 -6.52
C GLU A 377 14.18 -9.41 -6.74
N CYS A 378 14.59 -9.89 -7.92
CA CYS A 378 14.62 -11.31 -8.22
C CYS A 378 15.74 -11.96 -7.40
N PRO A 379 15.50 -13.12 -6.77
CA PRO A 379 16.54 -13.81 -6.02
C PRO A 379 17.81 -14.11 -6.85
N GLN A 380 18.97 -14.01 -6.21
CA GLN A 380 20.25 -14.18 -6.87
C GLN A 380 20.35 -15.53 -7.58
N GLY A 381 20.76 -15.52 -8.86
CA GLY A 381 20.92 -16.72 -9.68
C GLY A 381 19.61 -17.29 -10.25
N TRP A 382 18.49 -16.58 -10.10
CA TRP A 382 17.19 -16.97 -10.68
C TRP A 382 16.72 -16.07 -11.83
N ALA A 383 17.42 -14.95 -12.07
CA ALA A 383 17.13 -14.04 -13.18
C ALA A 383 17.31 -14.75 -14.53
N GLY A 384 16.27 -14.74 -15.37
CA GLY A 384 16.29 -15.36 -16.70
C GLY A 384 16.24 -16.89 -16.71
N HIS A 385 16.00 -17.54 -15.56
CA HIS A 385 15.84 -18.98 -15.52
C HIS A 385 14.56 -19.41 -16.26
N PRO A 386 14.59 -20.43 -17.15
CA PRO A 386 13.49 -20.75 -18.06
C PRO A 386 12.21 -21.25 -17.37
N LEU A 387 12.31 -21.68 -16.12
CA LEU A 387 11.20 -22.19 -15.31
C LEU A 387 10.74 -21.22 -14.23
N THR A 388 11.15 -19.95 -14.31
CA THR A 388 10.75 -18.94 -13.34
C THR A 388 10.19 -17.69 -13.99
N THR A 389 9.39 -16.95 -13.24
CA THR A 389 8.97 -15.60 -13.62
C THR A 389 9.12 -14.69 -12.42
N PHE A 390 9.72 -13.53 -12.64
CA PHE A 390 9.80 -12.48 -11.65
C PHE A 390 8.73 -11.42 -11.95
N HIS A 391 7.86 -11.18 -10.97
CA HIS A 391 6.84 -10.15 -11.01
C HIS A 391 7.23 -9.04 -10.05
N THR A 392 7.10 -7.80 -10.51
CA THR A 392 7.20 -6.64 -9.61
C THR A 392 5.97 -6.57 -8.72
N PHE A 393 6.08 -5.86 -7.61
CA PHE A 393 5.02 -5.82 -6.62
C PHE A 393 3.86 -4.92 -6.99
N VAL A 394 2.67 -5.38 -6.62
CA VAL A 394 1.42 -4.66 -6.79
C VAL A 394 1.16 -3.84 -5.53
N HIS A 395 1.33 -2.52 -5.64
CA HIS A 395 1.22 -1.62 -4.48
C HIS A 395 -0.23 -1.30 -4.07
N GLN A 396 -1.22 -1.57 -4.92
CA GLN A 396 -2.63 -1.38 -4.60
C GLN A 396 -3.22 -2.66 -4.02
N TYR A 397 -3.89 -2.57 -2.87
CA TYR A 397 -4.36 -3.75 -2.13
C TYR A 397 -5.38 -4.60 -2.90
N VAL A 398 -6.32 -3.95 -3.60
CA VAL A 398 -7.36 -4.64 -4.40
C VAL A 398 -6.75 -5.34 -5.61
N ASP A 399 -5.83 -4.67 -6.29
CA ASP A 399 -5.12 -5.23 -7.45
C ASP A 399 -4.22 -6.40 -7.02
N TYR A 400 -3.58 -6.30 -5.86
CA TYR A 400 -2.81 -7.40 -5.27
C TYR A 400 -3.69 -8.64 -5.05
N ALA A 401 -4.87 -8.48 -4.45
CA ALA A 401 -5.79 -9.59 -4.24
C ALA A 401 -6.29 -10.22 -5.56
N ALA A 402 -6.52 -9.40 -6.59
CA ALA A 402 -6.83 -9.89 -7.92
C ALA A 402 -5.67 -10.66 -8.54
N GLN A 403 -4.46 -10.12 -8.45
CA GLN A 403 -3.25 -10.70 -9.02
C GLN A 403 -2.86 -12.02 -8.35
N LEU A 404 -2.99 -12.11 -7.02
CA LEU A 404 -2.73 -13.34 -6.27
C LEU A 404 -3.60 -14.51 -6.76
N ARG A 405 -4.88 -14.24 -7.04
CA ARG A 405 -5.79 -15.25 -7.60
C ARG A 405 -5.37 -15.68 -9.01
N GLN A 406 -4.89 -14.74 -9.82
CA GLN A 406 -4.48 -14.97 -11.22
C GLN A 406 -3.16 -15.71 -11.37
N TRP A 407 -2.24 -15.60 -10.41
CA TRP A 407 -0.98 -16.35 -10.47
C TRP A 407 -1.18 -17.87 -10.42
N ASN A 408 -2.37 -18.37 -10.04
CA ASN A 408 -2.70 -19.79 -10.10
C ASN A 408 -1.68 -20.69 -9.37
N TRP A 409 -1.16 -20.18 -8.24
CA TRP A 409 -0.26 -20.94 -7.38
C TRP A 409 -0.94 -22.16 -6.80
N ASP A 410 -0.27 -23.30 -6.93
CA ASP A 410 -0.61 -24.57 -6.31
C ASP A 410 0.00 -24.65 -4.91
N ILE A 411 1.23 -24.15 -4.77
CA ILE A 411 2.01 -24.16 -3.53
C ILE A 411 2.58 -22.77 -3.28
N ALA A 412 2.43 -22.24 -2.07
CA ALA A 412 3.14 -21.03 -1.64
C ALA A 412 4.21 -21.36 -0.60
N LEU A 413 5.38 -20.73 -0.70
CA LEU A 413 6.45 -20.84 0.29
C LEU A 413 6.59 -19.55 1.08
N ILE A 414 6.60 -19.71 2.40
CA ILE A 414 6.71 -18.61 3.36
C ILE A 414 7.88 -18.89 4.30
N PRO A 415 9.12 -18.91 3.78
CA PRO A 415 10.29 -18.94 4.63
C PRO A 415 10.39 -17.64 5.43
N LEU A 416 10.75 -17.78 6.70
CA LEU A 416 10.95 -16.67 7.62
C LEU A 416 12.12 -17.00 8.56
N ALA A 417 13.17 -16.18 8.47
CA ALA A 417 14.36 -16.28 9.29
C ALA A 417 14.02 -15.97 10.76
N SER A 418 14.72 -16.65 11.66
CA SER A 418 14.46 -16.56 13.10
C SER A 418 15.21 -15.38 13.73
N ASP A 419 14.81 -14.16 13.40
CA ASP A 419 15.30 -12.92 14.04
C ASP A 419 14.17 -12.13 14.71
N GLN A 420 14.55 -11.17 15.57
CA GLN A 420 13.62 -10.39 16.39
C GLN A 420 12.60 -9.60 15.56
N TYR A 421 13.03 -9.03 14.43
CA TYR A 421 12.18 -8.24 13.56
C TYR A 421 11.14 -9.14 12.88
N ASN A 422 11.58 -10.27 12.34
CA ASN A 422 10.69 -11.26 11.72
C ASN A 422 9.71 -11.88 12.72
N GLN A 423 10.08 -12.06 13.99
CA GLN A 423 9.16 -12.52 15.03
C GLN A 423 8.03 -11.52 15.34
N CYS A 424 8.23 -10.23 15.06
CA CYS A 424 7.19 -9.21 15.25
C CYS A 424 6.18 -9.15 14.10
N LYS A 425 6.47 -9.81 12.96
CA LYS A 425 5.58 -9.82 11.79
C LYS A 425 4.28 -10.55 12.09
N SER A 426 3.25 -10.18 11.34
CA SER A 426 1.95 -10.86 11.38
C SER A 426 1.85 -11.99 10.34
N TYR A 427 0.83 -12.82 10.49
CA TYR A 427 0.55 -13.97 9.64
C TYR A 427 -0.30 -13.64 8.38
N ILE A 428 -0.23 -12.42 7.84
CA ILE A 428 -1.08 -11.99 6.72
C ILE A 428 -0.98 -12.89 5.49
N LYS A 429 0.20 -13.44 5.20
CA LYS A 429 0.38 -14.38 4.08
C LYS A 429 -0.41 -15.66 4.26
N TRP A 430 -0.55 -16.15 5.49
CA TRP A 430 -1.40 -17.32 5.76
C TRP A 430 -2.87 -16.99 5.48
N LEU A 431 -3.34 -15.78 5.84
CA LEU A 431 -4.69 -15.33 5.53
C LEU A 431 -4.93 -15.26 4.01
N ASP A 432 -4.07 -14.51 3.30
CA ASP A 432 -4.21 -14.25 1.87
C ASP A 432 -4.19 -15.56 1.07
N TYR A 433 -3.23 -16.44 1.35
CA TYR A 433 -3.04 -17.67 0.59
C TYR A 433 -4.11 -18.72 0.90
N SER A 434 -4.53 -18.81 2.16
CA SER A 434 -5.65 -19.68 2.54
C SER A 434 -6.95 -19.22 1.90
N ALA A 435 -7.26 -17.92 1.93
CA ALA A 435 -8.43 -17.38 1.25
C ALA A 435 -8.37 -17.63 -0.28
N ALA A 436 -7.19 -17.54 -0.88
CA ALA A 436 -6.97 -17.88 -2.29
C ALA A 436 -6.90 -19.40 -2.58
N GLY A 437 -7.10 -20.27 -1.59
CA GLY A 437 -7.10 -21.72 -1.78
C GLY A 437 -5.74 -22.27 -2.26
N ILE A 438 -4.65 -21.77 -1.67
CA ILE A 438 -3.27 -22.17 -2.00
C ILE A 438 -2.70 -23.01 -0.84
N ALA A 439 -2.17 -24.19 -1.14
CA ALA A 439 -1.47 -24.99 -0.13
C ALA A 439 -0.15 -24.32 0.25
N SER A 440 0.12 -24.15 1.54
CA SER A 440 1.22 -23.30 1.98
C SER A 440 2.18 -24.04 2.91
N ILE A 441 3.48 -23.77 2.72
CA ILE A 441 4.57 -24.25 3.57
C ILE A 441 5.22 -23.06 4.24
N PHE A 442 5.32 -23.10 5.56
CA PHE A 442 5.79 -22.02 6.43
C PHE A 442 7.03 -22.46 7.19
N SER A 443 7.91 -21.51 7.52
CA SER A 443 8.88 -21.73 8.59
C SER A 443 8.16 -22.02 9.90
N ASP A 444 8.65 -23.00 10.65
CA ASP A 444 8.20 -23.31 12.02
C ASP A 444 8.76 -22.28 13.00
N VAL A 445 8.10 -21.11 13.01
CA VAL A 445 8.43 -19.96 13.85
C VAL A 445 7.17 -19.43 14.52
N SER A 446 7.36 -18.63 15.57
CA SER A 446 6.28 -18.16 16.44
C SER A 446 5.13 -17.48 15.72
N VAL A 447 5.40 -16.77 14.62
CA VAL A 447 4.35 -16.10 13.85
C VAL A 447 3.32 -17.09 13.28
N TYR A 448 3.79 -18.23 12.76
CA TYR A 448 2.93 -19.20 12.08
C TYR A 448 2.45 -20.33 12.98
N ASN A 449 3.20 -20.70 14.02
CA ASN A 449 2.76 -21.73 14.96
C ASN A 449 1.51 -21.34 15.78
N GLN A 450 1.14 -20.04 15.78
CA GLN A 450 -0.07 -19.52 16.42
C GLN A 450 -1.35 -19.76 15.60
N VAL A 451 -1.24 -19.96 14.28
CA VAL A 451 -2.40 -20.01 13.36
C VAL A 451 -2.39 -21.19 12.40
N VAL A 452 -1.24 -21.82 12.15
CA VAL A 452 -1.12 -22.97 11.27
C VAL A 452 -1.19 -24.25 12.09
N THR A 453 -2.16 -25.10 11.80
CA THR A 453 -2.19 -26.47 12.32
C THR A 453 -1.39 -27.35 11.36
N HIS A 454 -0.21 -27.80 11.81
CA HIS A 454 0.68 -28.62 10.99
C HIS A 454 -0.04 -29.86 10.43
N ASP A 455 0.14 -30.09 9.12
CA ASP A 455 -0.44 -31.21 8.37
C ASP A 455 -1.97 -31.15 8.20
N VAL A 456 -2.60 -30.05 8.63
CA VAL A 456 -4.03 -29.81 8.48
C VAL A 456 -4.28 -28.54 7.67
N THR A 457 -3.79 -27.38 8.11
CA THR A 457 -4.03 -26.08 7.42
C THR A 457 -2.77 -25.49 6.80
N GLY A 458 -1.67 -26.24 6.86
CA GLY A 458 -0.39 -25.93 6.22
C GLY A 458 0.71 -26.86 6.73
N LEU A 459 1.91 -26.75 6.15
CA LEU A 459 3.10 -27.44 6.65
C LEU A 459 4.01 -26.45 7.39
N LEU A 460 4.42 -26.78 8.61
CA LEU A 460 5.38 -26.02 9.41
C LEU A 460 6.72 -26.76 9.37
N MET A 461 7.72 -26.16 8.74
CA MET A 461 9.02 -26.80 8.51
C MET A 461 10.13 -26.10 9.29
N PRO A 462 11.05 -26.86 9.92
CA PRO A 462 12.25 -26.25 10.48
C PRO A 462 13.06 -25.57 9.37
N ASN A 463 13.82 -24.53 9.75
CA ASN A 463 14.66 -23.74 8.84
C ASN A 463 15.89 -24.52 8.36
N SER A 464 15.67 -25.58 7.56
CA SER A 464 16.69 -26.42 6.94
C SER A 464 16.32 -26.79 5.51
N SER A 465 17.28 -26.73 4.58
CA SER A 465 17.04 -26.99 3.15
C SER A 465 16.40 -28.36 2.90
N GLN A 466 16.78 -29.40 3.66
CA GLN A 466 16.25 -30.75 3.47
C GLN A 466 14.78 -30.84 3.85
N ALA A 467 14.36 -30.24 4.97
CA ALA A 467 12.95 -30.24 5.38
C ALA A 467 12.07 -29.53 4.35
N TRP A 468 12.54 -28.41 3.79
CA TRP A 468 11.84 -27.72 2.70
C TRP A 468 11.77 -28.57 1.43
N LEU A 469 12.87 -29.21 1.03
CA LEU A 469 12.90 -30.11 -0.12
C LEU A 469 11.88 -31.25 0.02
N ASP A 470 11.85 -31.89 1.18
CA ASP A 470 10.94 -33.02 1.46
C ASP A 470 9.47 -32.58 1.47
N ALA A 471 9.17 -31.45 2.12
CA ALA A 471 7.81 -30.91 2.18
C ALA A 471 7.29 -30.47 0.81
N ILE A 472 8.12 -29.76 0.02
CA ILE A 472 7.73 -29.34 -1.32
C ILE A 472 7.56 -30.55 -2.23
N THR A 473 8.47 -31.53 -2.17
CA THR A 473 8.35 -32.81 -2.90
C THR A 473 7.04 -33.51 -2.57
N GLN A 474 6.68 -33.59 -1.29
CA GLN A 474 5.43 -34.21 -0.86
C GLN A 474 4.21 -33.52 -1.46
N LEU A 475 4.17 -32.19 -1.51
CA LEU A 475 3.05 -31.44 -2.09
C LEU A 475 3.05 -31.47 -3.63
N ILE A 476 4.19 -31.63 -4.29
CA ILE A 476 4.27 -31.85 -5.73
C ILE A 476 3.64 -33.21 -6.10
N GLU A 477 3.99 -34.25 -5.35
CA GLU A 477 3.63 -35.64 -5.67
C GLU A 477 2.27 -36.08 -5.11
N SER A 478 1.68 -35.37 -4.15
CA SER A 478 0.35 -35.66 -3.61
C SER A 478 -0.63 -34.50 -3.84
N PRO A 479 -1.33 -34.49 -4.98
CA PRO A 479 -2.43 -33.56 -5.25
C PRO A 479 -3.52 -33.60 -4.18
N GLU A 480 -3.80 -34.78 -3.62
CA GLU A 480 -4.82 -34.99 -2.58
C GLU A 480 -4.43 -34.27 -1.30
N LYS A 481 -3.16 -34.40 -0.88
CA LYS A 481 -2.64 -33.69 0.29
C LYS A 481 -2.66 -32.18 0.06
N ARG A 482 -2.20 -31.73 -1.11
CA ARG A 482 -2.21 -30.33 -1.49
C ARG A 482 -3.63 -29.74 -1.44
N HIS A 483 -4.61 -30.45 -2.00
CA HIS A 483 -6.02 -30.06 -1.94
C HIS A 483 -6.56 -30.01 -0.51
N ALA A 484 -6.28 -31.04 0.30
CA ALA A 484 -6.76 -31.12 1.69
C ALA A 484 -6.24 -29.95 2.55
N LEU A 485 -4.94 -29.62 2.45
CA LEU A 485 -4.36 -28.50 3.18
C LEU A 485 -4.98 -27.15 2.77
N ALA A 486 -5.12 -26.92 1.46
CA ALA A 486 -5.70 -25.69 0.94
C ALA A 486 -7.18 -25.53 1.34
N ALA A 487 -7.97 -26.62 1.28
CA ALA A 487 -9.38 -26.60 1.68
C ALA A 487 -9.56 -26.35 3.17
N ALA A 488 -8.80 -27.03 4.02
CA ALA A 488 -8.87 -26.83 5.46
C ALA A 488 -8.42 -25.42 5.87
N GLY A 489 -7.31 -24.92 5.31
CA GLY A 489 -6.86 -23.55 5.56
C GLY A 489 -7.88 -22.50 5.09
N GLN A 490 -8.44 -22.66 3.89
CA GLN A 490 -9.47 -21.75 3.37
C GLN A 490 -10.72 -21.71 4.25
N GLN A 491 -11.16 -22.88 4.73
CA GLN A 491 -12.30 -22.99 5.64
C GLN A 491 -12.00 -22.32 6.99
N GLU A 492 -10.84 -22.59 7.59
CA GLU A 492 -10.44 -21.99 8.87
C GLU A 492 -10.38 -20.46 8.78
N VAL A 493 -9.81 -19.92 7.70
CA VAL A 493 -9.76 -18.46 7.49
C VAL A 493 -11.14 -17.86 7.28
N ARG A 494 -12.03 -18.53 6.52
CA ARG A 494 -13.42 -18.06 6.33
C ARG A 494 -14.18 -17.98 7.65
N GLU A 495 -14.08 -18.99 8.49
CA GLU A 495 -14.84 -19.08 9.75
C GLU A 495 -14.22 -18.22 10.86
N GLY A 496 -12.89 -18.17 10.92
CA GLY A 496 -12.13 -17.58 12.02
C GLY A 496 -11.66 -16.15 11.79
N PHE A 497 -11.50 -15.71 10.54
CA PHE A 497 -10.72 -14.50 10.22
C PHE A 497 -11.37 -13.55 9.21
N ASP A 498 -12.60 -13.81 8.77
CA ASP A 498 -13.36 -12.88 7.94
C ASP A 498 -13.57 -11.54 8.67
N LEU A 499 -13.07 -10.47 8.05
CA LEU A 499 -13.14 -9.11 8.54
C LEU A 499 -14.58 -8.68 8.81
N ALA A 500 -15.54 -9.10 7.97
CA ALA A 500 -16.94 -8.72 8.15
C ALA A 500 -17.48 -9.20 9.52
N ALA A 501 -17.13 -10.42 9.92
CA ALA A 501 -17.51 -10.99 11.22
C ALA A 501 -16.67 -10.44 12.38
N LYS A 502 -15.42 -10.04 12.12
CA LYS A 502 -14.45 -9.65 13.16
C LYS A 502 -14.29 -8.13 13.33
N ALA A 503 -14.96 -7.30 12.54
CA ALA A 503 -14.91 -5.83 12.66
C ALA A 503 -15.31 -5.33 14.05
N VAL A 504 -16.12 -6.08 14.80
CA VAL A 504 -16.45 -5.76 16.21
C VAL A 504 -15.21 -5.64 17.10
N HIS A 505 -14.17 -6.44 16.87
CA HIS A 505 -12.93 -6.38 17.64
C HIS A 505 -12.19 -5.06 17.45
N TYR A 506 -12.23 -4.49 16.22
CA TYR A 506 -11.70 -3.15 15.95
C TYR A 506 -12.45 -2.10 16.78
N ASN A 507 -13.79 -2.16 16.80
CA ASN A 507 -14.58 -1.23 17.59
C ASN A 507 -14.26 -1.33 19.09
N GLU A 508 -14.08 -2.54 19.62
CA GLU A 508 -13.73 -2.78 21.03
C GLU A 508 -12.36 -2.22 21.40
N VAL A 509 -11.32 -2.48 20.59
CA VAL A 509 -9.97 -1.96 20.82
C VAL A 509 -9.96 -0.43 20.76
N TYR A 510 -10.48 0.16 19.69
CA TYR A 510 -10.48 1.61 19.54
C TYR A 510 -11.38 2.32 20.56
N SER A 511 -12.47 1.68 21.00
CA SER A 511 -13.29 2.21 22.10
C SER A 511 -12.59 2.12 23.46
N ARG A 512 -11.69 1.16 23.69
CA ARG A 512 -10.82 1.12 24.88
C ARG A 512 -9.80 2.26 24.86
N CYS A 513 -9.20 2.53 23.70
CA CYS A 513 -8.28 3.66 23.53
C CYS A 513 -8.90 5.02 23.89
N LEU A 514 -10.21 5.20 23.68
CA LEU A 514 -10.92 6.41 24.11
C LEU A 514 -11.01 6.54 25.64
N LYS A 515 -11.23 5.42 26.35
CA LYS A 515 -11.52 5.38 27.80
C LYS A 515 -10.27 5.34 28.70
N ALA A 516 -9.14 4.88 28.16
CA ALA A 516 -7.93 4.57 28.93
C ALA A 516 -7.30 5.77 29.67
#